data_AF-A0A4V1ZPT8-F1
#
_entry.id   AF-A0A4V1ZPT8-F1
#
_cell.length_a   1.000
_cell.length_b   1.000
_cell.length_c   1.000
_cell.angle_alpha   90.00
_cell.angle_beta   90.00
_cell.angle_gamma   90.00
#
_symmetry.space_group_name_H-M   'P 1'
#
loop_
_entity.id
_entity.type
_entity.pdbx_description
1 polymer ?
#
loop_
_entity_poly.entity_id
_entity_poly.type
_entity_poly.pdbx_seq_one_letter_code
_entity_poly.pdbx_strand_id
1 'polypeptide(L)'
;MKALYLIRRLFFVALRILTITNLTFEAVKRKKMPNTFSLKKHTNILIASFITAIVLSASHLILITFGALTIDATTFENVAVLKLPLETILYHFLLFVAVLNLYDFLNYKYSGNKLDKYSLSFSNLMIGICFAFGFFGSTKLYTIVVFVPLVAILFLIEYINKTRFMFKFYRAFAVFLIPFWLINFILISKKIYQFDPEDRLKLDIGVIPLENYFNGMNFETPVYSSKDAVINFNWGNGSPNAVVNADEFSAKWTGQIQARYTGAYTFHLTSDNGRRLYINNQI
;
A
#
# COMPACT_ATOMS: atom_id res chain seq x y z
N MET A 1 -22.00 14.81 -3.32
CA MET A 1 -22.90 13.74 -2.82
C MET A 1 -22.33 12.31 -2.91
N LYS A 2 -21.61 11.91 -3.97
CA LYS A 2 -21.03 10.55 -4.11
C LYS A 2 -19.79 10.26 -3.23
N ALA A 3 -18.98 11.28 -2.89
CA ALA A 3 -17.79 11.12 -2.03
C ALA A 3 -18.15 10.91 -0.54
N LEU A 4 -19.13 11.66 -0.03
CA LEU A 4 -19.70 11.49 1.31
C LEU A 4 -20.29 10.09 1.51
N TYR A 5 -20.90 9.52 0.46
CA TYR A 5 -21.36 8.13 0.46
C TYR A 5 -20.20 7.13 0.52
N LEU A 6 -19.08 7.39 -0.16
CA LEU A 6 -17.92 6.50 -0.17
C LEU A 6 -17.12 6.56 1.13
N ILE A 7 -16.96 7.74 1.76
CA ILE A 7 -16.39 7.86 3.10
C ILE A 7 -17.32 7.26 4.13
N ARG A 8 -18.63 7.53 4.08
CA ARG A 8 -19.58 6.77 4.91
C ARG A 8 -19.42 5.29 4.66
N ARG A 9 -19.22 4.82 3.43
CA ARG A 9 -19.06 3.40 3.11
C ARG A 9 -17.72 2.82 3.57
N LEU A 10 -16.61 3.56 3.53
CA LEU A 10 -15.31 3.16 4.05
C LEU A 10 -15.27 3.22 5.58
N PHE A 11 -15.88 4.24 6.17
CA PHE A 11 -16.20 4.33 7.58
C PHE A 11 -17.13 3.19 8.00
N PHE A 12 -18.16 2.84 7.22
CA PHE A 12 -19.06 1.71 7.45
C PHE A 12 -18.40 0.36 7.13
N VAL A 13 -17.36 0.31 6.29
CA VAL A 13 -16.55 -0.90 6.06
C VAL A 13 -15.57 -1.08 7.21
N ALA A 14 -14.93 -0.02 7.70
CA ALA A 14 -14.17 -0.01 8.94
C ALA A 14 -15.08 -0.30 10.14
N LEU A 15 -16.31 0.22 10.15
CA LEU A 15 -17.35 -0.09 11.14
C LEU A 15 -17.88 -1.50 10.94
N ARG A 16 -17.92 -2.08 9.73
CA ARG A 16 -18.30 -3.47 9.45
C ARG A 16 -17.18 -4.44 9.79
N ILE A 17 -15.92 -4.04 9.66
CA ILE A 17 -14.76 -4.72 10.26
C ILE A 17 -14.85 -4.60 11.78
N LEU A 18 -15.27 -3.44 12.30
CA LEU A 18 -15.62 -3.24 13.69
C LEU A 18 -16.85 -4.08 14.09
N THR A 19 -17.74 -4.36 13.15
CA THR A 19 -18.93 -5.19 13.33
C THR A 19 -18.56 -6.66 13.26
N ILE A 20 -17.51 -7.03 12.54
CA ILE A 20 -16.86 -8.35 12.59
C ILE A 20 -16.14 -8.50 13.94
N THR A 21 -15.55 -7.44 14.50
CA THR A 21 -15.10 -7.45 15.90
C THR A 21 -16.26 -7.41 16.91
N ASN A 22 -17.43 -6.84 16.57
CA ASN A 22 -18.65 -6.99 17.36
C ASN A 22 -19.32 -8.36 17.16
N LEU A 23 -19.09 -9.07 16.06
CA LEU A 23 -19.50 -10.46 15.89
C LEU A 23 -18.58 -11.37 16.71
N THR A 24 -17.30 -11.01 16.87
CA THR A 24 -16.49 -11.61 17.94
C THR A 24 -17.01 -11.24 19.32
N PHE A 25 -17.56 -10.04 19.54
CA PHE A 25 -18.19 -9.62 20.80
C PHE A 25 -19.53 -10.34 21.09
N GLU A 26 -20.40 -10.53 20.10
CA GLU A 26 -21.63 -11.33 20.22
C GLU A 26 -21.30 -12.81 20.40
N ALA A 27 -20.28 -13.33 19.71
CA ALA A 27 -19.77 -14.68 19.94
C ALA A 27 -19.14 -14.82 21.33
N VAL A 28 -18.47 -13.79 21.86
CA VAL A 28 -17.95 -13.71 23.24
C VAL A 28 -19.11 -13.74 24.26
N LYS A 29 -20.20 -13.01 23.98
CA LYS A 29 -21.40 -12.96 24.85
C LYS A 29 -22.20 -14.27 24.82
N ARG A 30 -22.28 -14.94 23.67
CA ARG A 30 -23.03 -16.20 23.50
C ARG A 30 -22.26 -17.47 23.91
N LYS A 31 -20.94 -17.41 24.13
CA LYS A 31 -20.12 -18.64 24.31
C LYS A 31 -19.29 -18.77 25.59
N LYS A 32 -19.61 -18.05 26.69
CA LYS A 32 -18.90 -18.15 27.99
C LYS A 32 -17.37 -18.18 27.80
N MET A 33 -16.79 -17.18 27.13
CA MET A 33 -15.33 -17.03 27.14
C MET A 33 -14.87 -16.66 28.56
N PRO A 34 -13.73 -17.18 29.05
CA PRO A 34 -13.20 -16.86 30.37
C PRO A 34 -12.87 -15.37 30.51
N ASN A 35 -12.79 -14.86 31.75
CA ASN A 35 -12.54 -13.47 32.23
C ASN A 35 -11.39 -12.67 31.58
N THR A 36 -10.75 -13.20 30.55
CA THR A 36 -9.72 -12.62 29.68
C THR A 36 -10.18 -11.41 28.84
N PHE A 37 -11.48 -11.09 28.80
CA PHE A 37 -12.08 -9.90 28.16
C PHE A 37 -12.52 -8.85 29.20
N SER A 38 -11.59 -8.35 30.01
CA SER A 38 -11.88 -7.36 31.06
C SER A 38 -12.00 -5.93 30.51
N LEU A 39 -12.76 -5.07 31.20
CA LEU A 39 -12.89 -3.65 30.86
C LEU A 39 -11.52 -2.95 30.77
N LYS A 40 -10.62 -3.27 31.71
CA LYS A 40 -9.25 -2.75 31.78
C LYS A 40 -8.43 -3.08 30.52
N LYS A 41 -8.64 -4.27 29.95
CA LYS A 41 -7.97 -4.68 28.70
C LYS A 41 -8.45 -3.83 27.51
N HIS A 42 -9.74 -3.52 27.44
CA HIS A 42 -10.29 -2.67 26.38
C HIS A 42 -9.78 -1.23 26.48
N THR A 43 -9.73 -0.67 27.69
CA THR A 43 -9.14 0.64 27.93
C THR A 43 -7.68 0.69 27.45
N ASN A 44 -6.89 -0.35 27.73
CA ASN A 44 -5.50 -0.43 27.26
C ASN A 44 -5.41 -0.49 25.72
N ILE A 45 -6.30 -1.21 25.05
CA ILE A 45 -6.36 -1.25 23.57
C ILE A 45 -6.65 0.14 23.01
N LEU A 46 -7.61 0.87 23.59
CA LEU A 46 -7.94 2.22 23.14
C LEU A 46 -6.78 3.19 23.37
N ILE A 47 -6.14 3.15 24.54
CA ILE A 47 -4.97 4.00 24.83
C ILE A 47 -3.82 3.70 23.86
N ALA A 48 -3.48 2.43 23.66
CA ALA A 48 -2.41 2.03 22.74
C ALA A 48 -2.72 2.45 21.29
N SER A 49 -3.97 2.28 20.85
CA SER A 49 -4.40 2.71 19.51
C SER A 49 -4.32 4.22 19.34
N PHE A 50 -4.67 4.99 20.39
CA PHE A 50 -4.59 6.44 20.38
C PHE A 50 -3.15 6.94 20.26
N ILE A 51 -2.25 6.40 21.09
CA ILE A 51 -0.81 6.73 21.03
C ILE A 51 -0.25 6.42 19.64
N THR A 52 -0.58 5.24 19.10
CA THR A 52 -0.07 4.82 17.78
C THR A 52 -0.65 5.67 16.65
N ALA A 53 -1.92 6.08 16.76
CA ALA A 53 -2.55 6.98 15.80
C ALA A 53 -1.88 8.36 15.78
N ILE A 54 -1.45 8.89 16.93
CA ILE A 54 -0.68 10.13 17.00
C ILE A 54 0.65 9.97 16.26
N VAL A 55 1.38 8.89 16.51
CA VAL A 55 2.67 8.62 15.86
C VAL A 55 2.53 8.52 14.34
N LEU A 56 1.56 7.74 13.83
CA LEU A 56 1.33 7.65 12.38
C LEU A 56 0.86 8.96 11.77
N SER A 57 0.01 9.70 12.49
CA SER A 57 -0.44 11.02 12.04
C SER A 57 0.73 12.00 11.97
N ALA A 58 1.66 11.96 12.93
CA ALA A 58 2.89 12.76 12.86
C ALA A 58 3.75 12.40 11.63
N SER A 59 3.89 11.11 11.32
CA SER A 59 4.58 10.67 10.09
C SER A 59 3.91 11.21 8.83
N HIS A 60 2.58 11.15 8.70
CA HIS A 60 1.87 11.75 7.56
C HIS A 60 2.01 13.27 7.53
N LEU A 61 1.98 13.95 8.68
CA LEU A 61 2.17 15.39 8.74
C LEU A 61 3.55 15.80 8.21
N ILE A 62 4.59 15.03 8.55
CA ILE A 62 5.95 15.23 8.02
C ILE A 62 5.91 15.10 6.49
N LEU A 63 5.38 13.99 5.97
CA LEU A 63 5.31 13.76 4.52
C LEU A 63 4.54 14.84 3.77
N ILE A 64 3.42 15.32 4.33
CA ILE A 64 2.64 16.42 3.75
C ILE A 64 3.41 17.73 3.78
N THR A 65 4.11 18.02 4.88
CA THR A 65 4.84 19.28 5.05
C THR A 65 5.98 19.42 4.03
N PHE A 66 6.60 18.31 3.66
CA PHE A 66 7.69 18.26 2.68
C PHE A 66 7.24 17.86 1.27
N GLY A 67 5.94 17.78 0.99
CA GLY A 67 5.42 17.51 -0.36
C GLY A 67 5.42 16.04 -0.80
N ALA A 68 6.01 15.13 -0.04
CA ALA A 68 6.06 13.70 -0.36
C ALA A 68 4.68 12.99 -0.33
N LEU A 69 3.68 13.56 0.36
CA LEU A 69 2.31 13.05 0.41
C LEU A 69 1.30 14.20 0.26
N THR A 70 0.35 14.05 -0.66
CA THR A 70 -0.84 14.90 -0.77
C THR A 70 -2.07 14.09 -0.42
N ILE A 71 -2.93 14.66 0.43
CA ILE A 71 -4.24 14.11 0.75
C ILE A 71 -5.30 15.02 0.13
N ASP A 72 -6.17 14.44 -0.70
CA ASP A 72 -7.24 15.21 -1.35
C ASP A 72 -8.31 15.63 -0.31
N ALA A 73 -8.18 16.87 0.17
CA ALA A 73 -9.06 17.49 1.15
C ALA A 73 -10.51 17.64 0.66
N THR A 74 -10.75 17.66 -0.66
CA THR A 74 -12.11 17.79 -1.21
C THR A 74 -12.99 16.56 -0.93
N THR A 75 -12.34 15.46 -0.57
CA THR A 75 -13.01 14.23 -0.17
C THR A 75 -13.55 14.35 1.27
N PHE A 76 -12.92 15.12 2.16
CA PHE A 76 -13.21 15.17 3.59
C PHE A 76 -14.14 16.32 3.98
N GLU A 77 -14.72 16.25 5.19
CA GLU A 77 -15.32 17.44 5.78
C GLU A 77 -14.21 18.47 6.05
N ASN A 78 -14.50 19.77 5.97
CA ASN A 78 -13.50 20.85 6.10
C ASN A 78 -12.91 21.00 7.53
N VAL A 79 -12.77 19.90 8.27
CA VAL A 79 -12.23 19.83 9.63
C VAL A 79 -10.85 19.18 9.56
N ALA A 80 -9.81 19.97 9.79
CA ALA A 80 -8.42 19.50 9.81
C ALA A 80 -7.74 19.86 11.13
N VAL A 81 -6.82 19.01 11.56
CA VAL A 81 -5.89 19.28 12.65
C VAL A 81 -4.51 19.50 12.02
N LEU A 82 -3.97 20.71 12.18
CA LEU A 82 -2.77 21.18 11.47
C LEU A 82 -2.97 21.15 9.93
N LYS A 83 -2.48 20.10 9.26
CA LYS A 83 -2.65 19.88 7.80
C LYS A 83 -3.32 18.55 7.47
N LEU A 84 -3.78 17.82 8.50
CA LEU A 84 -4.36 16.49 8.36
C LEU A 84 -5.89 16.56 8.52
N PRO A 85 -6.65 16.01 7.57
CA PRO A 85 -8.10 15.82 7.76
C PRO A 85 -8.36 14.99 9.03
N LEU A 86 -9.36 15.38 9.81
CA LEU A 86 -9.73 14.70 11.05
C LEU A 86 -10.01 13.21 10.81
N GLU A 87 -10.63 12.88 9.69
CA GLU A 87 -10.95 11.52 9.26
C GLU A 87 -9.70 10.68 9.03
N THR A 88 -8.56 11.27 8.65
CA THR A 88 -7.29 10.56 8.52
C THR A 88 -6.76 10.14 9.90
N ILE A 89 -6.89 11.01 10.90
CA ILE A 89 -6.48 10.71 12.29
C ILE A 89 -7.40 9.63 12.87
N LEU A 90 -8.71 9.76 12.67
CA LEU A 90 -9.70 8.76 13.09
C LEU A 90 -9.49 7.43 12.37
N TYR A 91 -9.14 7.45 11.09
CA TYR A 91 -8.79 6.25 10.34
C TYR A 91 -7.60 5.52 10.97
N HIS A 92 -6.49 6.23 11.27
CA HIS A 92 -5.35 5.60 11.96
C HIS A 92 -5.77 4.98 13.30
N PHE A 93 -6.56 5.70 14.09
CA PHE A 93 -7.05 5.20 15.38
C PHE A 93 -7.87 3.92 15.22
N LEU A 94 -8.90 3.93 14.37
CA LEU A 94 -9.77 2.79 14.13
C LEU A 94 -9.03 1.60 13.53
N LEU A 95 -8.03 1.86 12.67
CA LEU A 95 -7.18 0.83 12.10
C LEU A 95 -6.44 0.05 13.20
N PHE A 96 -5.83 0.73 14.16
CA PHE A 96 -5.12 0.07 15.26
C PHE A 96 -6.05 -0.62 16.25
N VAL A 97 -7.24 -0.06 16.50
CA VAL A 97 -8.26 -0.76 17.29
C VAL A 97 -8.61 -2.09 16.61
N ALA A 98 -8.80 -2.10 15.29
CA ALA A 98 -9.09 -3.32 14.54
C ALA A 98 -7.92 -4.33 14.60
N VAL A 99 -6.67 -3.87 14.43
CA VAL A 99 -5.47 -4.73 14.48
C VAL A 99 -5.28 -5.37 15.84
N LEU A 100 -5.42 -4.62 16.93
CA LEU A 100 -5.23 -5.14 18.29
C LEU A 100 -6.32 -6.14 18.67
N ASN A 101 -7.57 -5.89 18.26
CA ASN A 101 -8.66 -6.86 18.43
C ASN A 101 -8.44 -8.13 17.59
N LEU A 102 -7.96 -7.99 16.35
CA LEU A 102 -7.60 -9.12 15.50
C LEU A 102 -6.48 -9.96 16.12
N TYR A 103 -5.46 -9.30 16.68
CA TYR A 103 -4.39 -9.96 17.43
C TYR A 103 -4.95 -10.78 18.59
N ASP A 104 -5.81 -10.20 19.42
CA ASP A 104 -6.43 -10.90 20.54
C ASP A 104 -7.27 -12.11 20.08
N PHE A 105 -8.10 -11.90 19.05
CA PHE A 105 -8.95 -12.94 18.49
C PHE A 105 -8.13 -14.12 17.96
N LEU A 106 -7.09 -13.86 17.16
CA LEU A 106 -6.27 -14.91 16.56
C LEU A 106 -5.47 -15.68 17.61
N ASN A 107 -4.97 -14.98 18.64
CA ASN A 107 -4.23 -15.63 19.73
C ASN A 107 -5.14 -16.43 20.67
N TYR A 108 -6.40 -16.04 20.81
CA TYR A 108 -7.42 -16.83 21.51
C TYR A 108 -7.81 -18.07 20.69
N LYS A 109 -8.14 -17.88 19.40
CA LYS A 109 -8.64 -18.95 18.51
C LYS A 109 -7.56 -19.98 18.18
N TYR A 110 -6.32 -19.53 17.99
CA TYR A 110 -5.16 -20.35 17.63
C TYR A 110 -4.09 -20.22 18.71
N SER A 111 -4.31 -20.80 19.89
CA SER A 111 -3.38 -20.66 21.02
C SER A 111 -2.02 -21.36 20.83
N GLY A 112 -1.90 -22.27 19.86
CA GLY A 112 -0.66 -23.00 19.57
C GLY A 112 0.45 -22.10 19.01
N ASN A 113 1.68 -22.30 19.52
CA ASN A 113 2.85 -21.49 19.18
C ASN A 113 4.02 -22.32 18.59
N LYS A 114 3.72 -23.37 17.83
CA LYS A 114 4.75 -24.30 17.27
C LYS A 114 5.78 -23.60 16.38
N LEU A 115 5.39 -22.52 15.71
CA LEU A 115 6.25 -21.76 14.79
C LEU A 115 6.99 -20.61 15.48
N ASP A 116 6.84 -20.44 16.80
CA ASP A 116 7.49 -19.36 17.55
C ASP A 116 9.02 -19.42 17.49
N LYS A 117 9.58 -20.63 17.33
CA LYS A 117 11.02 -20.84 17.13
C LYS A 117 11.61 -20.11 15.90
N TYR A 118 10.78 -19.74 14.93
CA TYR A 118 11.20 -19.02 13.73
C TYR A 118 11.03 -17.50 13.85
N SER A 119 10.41 -17.00 14.93
CA SER A 119 10.06 -15.59 15.07
C SER A 119 11.29 -14.68 15.06
N LEU A 120 12.34 -15.02 15.82
CA LEU A 120 13.60 -14.27 15.83
C LEU A 120 14.27 -14.22 14.46
N SER A 121 14.35 -15.36 13.75
CA SER A 121 14.94 -15.39 12.41
C SER A 121 14.15 -14.53 11.42
N PHE A 122 12.81 -14.53 11.54
CA PHE A 122 11.95 -13.68 10.74
C PHE A 122 12.10 -12.20 11.10
N SER A 123 12.21 -11.85 12.39
CA SER A 123 12.53 -10.49 12.83
C SER A 123 13.84 -9.99 12.23
N ASN A 124 14.90 -10.80 12.27
CA ASN A 124 16.21 -10.44 11.72
C ASN A 124 16.17 -10.24 10.20
N LEU A 125 15.43 -11.10 9.49
CA LEU A 125 15.19 -10.91 8.06
C LEU A 125 14.48 -9.59 7.78
N MET A 126 13.42 -9.27 8.54
CA MET A 126 12.69 -8.02 8.40
C MET A 126 13.55 -6.80 8.72
N ILE A 127 14.38 -6.86 9.76
CA ILE A 127 15.35 -5.81 10.10
C ILE A 127 16.32 -5.59 8.93
N GLY A 128 16.88 -6.67 8.36
CA GLY A 128 17.79 -6.58 7.22
C GLY A 128 17.13 -5.96 5.99
N ILE A 129 15.91 -6.38 5.65
CA ILE A 129 15.12 -5.81 4.55
C ILE A 129 14.84 -4.32 4.79
N CYS A 130 14.38 -3.95 5.98
CA CYS A 130 14.07 -2.55 6.31
C CYS A 130 15.34 -1.68 6.31
N PHE A 131 16.47 -2.22 6.76
CA PHE A 131 17.76 -1.55 6.69
C PHE A 131 18.18 -1.31 5.23
N ALA A 132 18.05 -2.32 4.36
CA ALA A 132 18.33 -2.17 2.94
C ALA A 132 17.45 -1.08 2.29
N PHE A 133 16.14 -1.08 2.58
CA PHE A 133 15.24 -0.03 2.12
C PHE A 133 15.65 1.36 2.63
N GLY A 134 15.96 1.48 3.92
CA GLY A 134 16.45 2.73 4.51
C GLY A 134 17.76 3.23 3.90
N PHE A 135 18.68 2.32 3.58
CA PHE A 135 19.98 2.64 2.97
C PHE A 135 19.84 3.05 1.50
N PHE A 136 19.26 2.20 0.66
CA PHE A 136 19.12 2.44 -0.78
C PHE A 136 18.08 3.52 -1.13
N GLY A 137 17.08 3.71 -0.28
CA GLY A 137 16.08 4.77 -0.40
C GLY A 137 16.33 5.95 0.52
N SER A 138 17.56 6.15 1.01
CA SER A 138 17.93 7.22 1.93
C SER A 138 17.72 8.64 1.38
N THR A 139 17.59 8.79 0.06
CA THR A 139 17.25 10.08 -0.57
C THR A 139 15.74 10.30 -0.69
N LYS A 140 14.91 9.33 -0.30
CA LYS A 140 13.46 9.33 -0.50
C LYS A 140 12.77 9.51 0.84
N LEU A 141 12.08 10.63 1.04
CA LEU A 141 11.55 11.01 2.34
C LEU A 141 10.55 9.97 2.88
N TYR A 142 9.67 9.45 2.03
CA TYR A 142 8.74 8.38 2.41
C TYR A 142 9.48 7.17 2.99
N THR A 143 10.56 6.75 2.33
CA THR A 143 11.33 5.58 2.74
C THR A 143 11.98 5.80 4.11
N ILE A 144 12.59 6.96 4.35
CA ILE A 144 13.20 7.26 5.65
C ILE A 144 12.15 7.27 6.76
N VAL A 145 11.05 8.01 6.56
CA VAL A 145 9.99 8.19 7.57
C VAL A 145 9.33 6.87 7.95
N VAL A 146 9.28 5.89 7.03
CA VAL A 146 8.67 4.57 7.28
C VAL A 146 9.68 3.57 7.81
N PHE A 147 10.81 3.37 7.13
CA PHE A 147 11.69 2.23 7.39
C PHE A 147 12.66 2.48 8.54
N VAL A 148 13.13 3.71 8.78
CA VAL A 148 14.06 3.99 9.89
C VAL A 148 13.38 3.76 11.25
N PRO A 149 12.19 4.32 11.54
CA PRO A 149 11.49 4.00 12.78
C PRO A 149 11.15 2.51 12.91
N LEU A 150 10.83 1.84 11.81
CA LEU A 150 10.50 0.42 11.81
C LEU A 150 11.72 -0.44 12.21
N VAL A 151 12.91 -0.15 11.70
CA VAL A 151 14.16 -0.81 12.13
C VAL A 151 14.38 -0.58 13.62
N ALA A 152 14.28 0.67 14.09
CA ALA A 152 14.48 1.00 15.50
C ALA A 152 13.50 0.27 16.43
N ILE A 153 12.22 0.22 16.04
CA ILE A 153 11.17 -0.49 16.81
C ILE A 153 11.42 -2.00 16.81
N LEU A 154 11.72 -2.61 15.67
CA LEU A 154 12.01 -4.04 15.59
C LEU A 154 13.24 -4.41 16.42
N PHE A 155 14.30 -3.59 16.35
CA PHE A 155 15.50 -3.80 17.16
C PHE A 155 15.21 -3.69 18.66
N LEU A 156 14.45 -2.67 19.07
CA LEU A 156 14.05 -2.48 20.47
C LEU A 156 13.19 -3.65 20.98
N ILE A 157 12.27 -4.15 20.15
CA ILE A 157 11.41 -5.27 20.55
C ILE A 157 12.21 -6.58 20.65
N GLU A 158 13.15 -6.83 19.74
CA GLU A 158 13.83 -8.13 19.67
C GLU A 158 15.02 -8.22 20.63
N TYR A 159 15.77 -7.12 20.81
CA TYR A 159 17.04 -7.14 21.56
C TYR A 159 16.99 -6.44 22.92
N ILE A 160 16.04 -5.53 23.15
CA ILE A 160 15.95 -4.76 24.41
C ILE A 160 14.78 -5.23 25.26
N ASN A 161 13.61 -5.45 24.63
CA ASN A 161 12.41 -5.83 25.33
C ASN A 161 12.46 -7.29 25.82
N LYS A 162 12.03 -7.52 27.07
CA LYS A 162 12.07 -8.85 27.71
C LYS A 162 10.91 -9.76 27.31
N THR A 163 9.85 -9.20 26.72
CA THR A 163 8.63 -9.96 26.42
C THR A 163 8.66 -10.52 25.01
N ARG A 164 8.62 -11.86 24.88
CA ARG A 164 8.54 -12.54 23.58
C ARG A 164 7.08 -12.67 23.13
N PHE A 165 6.66 -11.79 22.22
CA PHE A 165 5.33 -11.81 21.63
C PHE A 165 5.35 -11.79 20.09
N MET A 166 6.53 -11.81 19.46
CA MET A 166 6.71 -11.57 18.04
C MET A 166 6.00 -12.59 17.15
N PHE A 167 6.01 -13.88 17.50
CA PHE A 167 5.23 -14.87 16.75
C PHE A 167 3.72 -14.56 16.73
N LYS A 168 3.16 -14.22 17.89
CA LYS A 168 1.75 -13.85 18.03
C LYS A 168 1.43 -12.60 17.21
N PHE A 169 2.36 -11.65 17.19
CA PHE A 169 2.28 -10.43 16.38
C PHE A 169 2.30 -10.76 14.89
N TYR A 170 3.27 -11.56 14.42
CA TYR A 170 3.43 -11.88 13.00
C TYR A 170 2.24 -12.65 12.41
N ARG A 171 1.60 -13.51 13.21
CA ARG A 171 0.33 -14.13 12.81
C ARG A 171 -0.76 -13.09 12.54
N ALA A 172 -0.92 -12.11 13.44
CA ALA A 172 -1.91 -11.05 13.27
C ALA A 172 -1.55 -10.14 12.08
N PHE A 173 -0.27 -9.80 11.94
CA PHE A 173 0.28 -9.03 10.83
C PHE A 173 -0.01 -9.70 9.48
N ALA A 174 0.24 -11.00 9.34
CA ALA A 174 0.01 -11.73 8.09
C ALA A 174 -1.47 -11.70 7.65
N VAL A 175 -2.40 -11.88 8.59
CA VAL A 175 -3.84 -11.81 8.29
C VAL A 175 -4.26 -10.37 7.98
N PHE A 176 -3.72 -9.39 8.69
CA PHE A 176 -4.03 -7.99 8.51
C PHE A 176 -3.47 -7.40 7.21
N LEU A 177 -2.42 -7.99 6.65
CA LEU A 177 -1.79 -7.53 5.42
C LEU A 177 -2.80 -7.43 4.26
N ILE A 178 -3.69 -8.42 4.12
CA ILE A 178 -4.68 -8.46 3.03
C ILE A 178 -5.63 -7.25 3.05
N PRO A 179 -6.40 -6.98 4.14
CA PRO A 179 -7.27 -5.81 4.20
C PRO A 179 -6.48 -4.49 4.18
N PHE A 180 -5.28 -4.45 4.78
CA PHE A 180 -4.42 -3.28 4.72
C PHE A 180 -4.07 -2.89 3.28
N TRP A 181 -3.61 -3.86 2.47
CA TRP A 181 -3.29 -3.62 1.06
C TRP A 181 -4.52 -3.24 0.25
N LEU A 182 -5.66 -3.90 0.48
CA LEU A 182 -6.91 -3.59 -0.22
C LEU A 182 -7.37 -2.15 0.04
N ILE A 183 -7.34 -1.69 1.30
CA ILE A 183 -7.75 -0.33 1.66
C ILE A 183 -6.78 0.68 1.04
N ASN A 184 -5.47 0.49 1.19
CA ASN A 184 -4.48 1.40 0.62
C ASN A 184 -4.56 1.45 -0.91
N PHE A 185 -4.78 0.31 -1.56
CA PHE A 185 -5.02 0.24 -3.00
C PHE A 185 -6.22 1.11 -3.41
N ILE A 186 -7.34 1.04 -2.69
CA ILE A 186 -8.53 1.87 -2.96
C ILE A 186 -8.23 3.35 -2.75
N LEU A 187 -7.54 3.71 -1.65
CA LEU A 187 -7.20 5.11 -1.33
C LEU A 187 -6.29 5.73 -2.40
N ILE A 188 -5.28 4.99 -2.86
CA ILE A 188 -4.35 5.43 -3.91
C ILE A 188 -5.04 5.47 -5.27
N SER A 189 -5.80 4.43 -5.63
CA SER A 189 -6.52 4.36 -6.92
C SER A 189 -7.55 5.47 -7.09
N LYS A 190 -8.12 5.95 -5.97
CA LYS A 190 -9.05 7.09 -5.95
C LYS A 190 -8.36 8.44 -5.83
N LYS A 191 -7.02 8.48 -5.83
CA LYS A 191 -6.22 9.69 -5.63
C LYS A 191 -6.51 10.41 -4.30
N ILE A 192 -7.04 9.68 -3.32
CA ILE A 192 -7.24 10.22 -1.97
C ILE A 192 -5.86 10.40 -1.33
N TYR A 193 -4.99 9.40 -1.45
CA TYR A 193 -3.57 9.49 -1.11
C TYR A 193 -2.75 9.53 -2.39
N GLN A 194 -1.94 10.56 -2.54
CA GLN A 194 -1.05 10.77 -3.67
C GLN A 194 0.35 10.96 -3.15
N PHE A 195 1.21 9.97 -3.37
CA PHE A 195 2.62 10.06 -3.04
C PHE A 195 3.37 10.67 -4.23
N ASP A 196 4.29 11.59 -3.95
CA ASP A 196 5.15 12.14 -5.01
C ASP A 196 5.97 10.99 -5.63
N PRO A 197 5.87 10.77 -6.97
CA PRO A 197 6.64 9.76 -7.67
C PRO A 197 8.16 9.88 -7.49
N GLU A 198 8.66 11.09 -7.23
CA GLU A 198 10.08 11.34 -7.01
C GLU A 198 10.53 11.11 -5.55
N ASP A 199 9.61 11.08 -4.58
CA ASP A 199 9.92 10.82 -3.16
C ASP A 199 9.62 9.40 -2.68
N ARG A 200 9.30 8.49 -3.60
CA ARG A 200 9.12 7.07 -3.32
C ARG A 200 10.12 6.21 -4.09
N LEU A 201 10.38 5.02 -3.58
CA LEU A 201 11.05 3.98 -4.35
C LEU A 201 10.15 3.60 -5.51
N LYS A 202 10.66 3.65 -6.74
CA LYS A 202 9.94 3.32 -7.98
C LYS A 202 9.76 1.79 -8.15
N LEU A 203 9.48 1.09 -7.04
CA LEU A 203 9.19 -0.33 -6.96
C LEU A 203 7.67 -0.52 -7.08
N ASP A 204 7.13 -0.26 -8.27
CA ASP A 204 5.71 -0.46 -8.53
C ASP A 204 5.41 -1.98 -8.64
N ILE A 205 4.91 -2.59 -7.56
CA ILE A 205 4.39 -3.97 -7.59
C ILE A 205 2.97 -3.93 -8.16
N GLY A 206 2.86 -3.94 -9.49
CA GLY A 206 1.59 -4.06 -10.21
C GLY A 206 0.74 -2.78 -10.30
N VAL A 207 1.07 -1.90 -11.24
CA VAL A 207 0.31 -1.67 -12.49
C VAL A 207 1.40 -1.40 -13.52
N ILE A 208 1.80 -2.45 -14.23
CA ILE A 208 2.83 -2.36 -15.26
C ILE A 208 2.09 -2.12 -16.58
N PRO A 209 2.29 -1.00 -17.29
CA PRO A 209 2.19 -1.08 -18.73
C PRO A 209 3.25 -2.10 -19.17
N LEU A 210 2.86 -3.29 -19.66
CA LEU A 210 3.84 -4.28 -20.11
C LEU A 210 4.25 -3.88 -21.52
N GLU A 211 5.35 -3.14 -21.67
CA GLU A 211 5.97 -2.91 -22.96
C GLU A 211 6.74 -4.16 -23.36
N ASN A 212 6.42 -4.71 -24.51
CA ASN A 212 7.13 -5.88 -25.03
C ASN A 212 7.64 -5.57 -26.43
N TYR A 213 8.92 -5.85 -26.63
CA TYR A 213 9.58 -5.91 -27.93
C TYR A 213 9.71 -7.37 -28.34
N PHE A 214 9.42 -7.65 -29.59
CA PHE A 214 9.40 -8.99 -30.15
C PHE A 214 10.31 -9.03 -31.37
N ASN A 215 11.05 -10.13 -31.52
CA ASN A 215 11.64 -10.45 -32.82
C ASN A 215 10.55 -11.13 -33.66
N GLY A 216 10.30 -10.59 -34.85
CA GLY A 216 9.14 -10.90 -35.69
C GLY A 216 8.04 -9.83 -35.62
N MET A 217 7.26 -9.73 -36.70
CA MET A 217 6.24 -8.68 -36.88
C MET A 217 4.87 -9.00 -36.25
N ASN A 218 4.68 -10.21 -35.74
CA ASN A 218 3.38 -10.73 -35.28
C ASN A 218 3.25 -10.88 -33.76
N PHE A 219 4.14 -10.25 -32.97
CA PHE A 219 4.14 -10.33 -31.51
C PHE A 219 4.30 -11.77 -30.95
N GLU A 220 5.00 -12.65 -31.68
CA GLU A 220 5.10 -14.08 -31.35
C GLU A 220 6.13 -14.35 -30.24
N THR A 221 7.33 -13.77 -30.35
CA THR A 221 8.46 -14.05 -29.43
C THR A 221 8.93 -12.79 -28.71
N PRO A 222 8.51 -12.54 -27.44
CA PRO A 222 8.98 -11.39 -26.68
C PRO A 222 10.44 -11.58 -26.28
N VAL A 223 11.27 -10.56 -26.54
CA VAL A 223 12.74 -10.60 -26.33
C VAL A 223 13.23 -9.52 -25.38
N TYR A 224 12.48 -8.44 -25.20
CA TYR A 224 12.86 -7.34 -24.31
C TYR A 224 11.63 -6.61 -23.76
N SER A 225 11.72 -6.12 -22.53
CA SER A 225 10.67 -5.33 -21.88
C SER A 225 11.31 -4.12 -21.19
N SER A 226 10.70 -2.94 -21.37
CA SER A 226 11.21 -1.66 -20.88
C SER A 226 10.07 -0.75 -20.45
N LYS A 227 10.15 -0.15 -19.26
CA LYS A 227 9.17 0.82 -18.79
C LYS A 227 9.40 2.18 -19.44
N ASP A 228 8.54 2.55 -20.40
CA ASP A 228 8.72 3.75 -21.19
C ASP A 228 7.75 4.86 -20.70
N ALA A 229 8.28 5.94 -20.14
CA ALA A 229 7.46 7.04 -19.60
C ALA A 229 6.69 7.82 -20.69
N VAL A 230 7.21 7.83 -21.92
CA VAL A 230 6.63 8.47 -23.10
C VAL A 230 6.88 7.57 -24.31
N ILE A 231 5.88 7.39 -25.17
CA ILE A 231 6.03 6.71 -26.46
C ILE A 231 6.51 7.75 -27.48
N ASN A 232 7.83 7.90 -27.60
CA ASN A 232 8.47 8.81 -28.57
C ASN A 232 9.87 8.29 -28.93
N PHE A 233 9.97 7.53 -30.01
CA PHE A 233 11.19 6.82 -30.38
C PHE A 233 11.62 7.13 -31.81
N ASN A 234 12.92 7.26 -32.00
CA ASN A 234 13.56 7.28 -33.31
C ASN A 234 14.80 6.37 -33.24
N TRP A 235 14.66 5.15 -33.75
CA TRP A 235 15.75 4.18 -33.78
C TRP A 235 16.61 4.27 -35.04
N GLY A 236 16.20 5.07 -36.04
CA GLY A 236 16.85 5.10 -37.36
C GLY A 236 16.96 3.69 -37.94
N ASN A 237 18.17 3.29 -38.32
CA ASN A 237 18.48 1.94 -38.80
C ASN A 237 18.92 0.97 -37.68
N GLY A 238 18.72 1.35 -36.41
CA GLY A 238 19.09 0.58 -35.24
C GLY A 238 17.90 -0.13 -34.59
N SER A 239 18.12 -0.68 -33.40
CA SER A 239 17.09 -1.36 -32.63
C SER A 239 16.83 -0.69 -31.27
N PRO A 240 15.69 -0.96 -30.63
CA PRO A 240 15.40 -0.49 -29.27
C PRO A 240 16.38 -1.00 -28.20
N ASN A 241 17.01 -2.16 -28.44
CA ASN A 241 17.97 -2.79 -27.54
C ASN A 241 18.83 -3.80 -28.31
N ALA A 242 20.05 -4.08 -27.83
CA ALA A 242 20.97 -5.05 -28.43
C ALA A 242 20.40 -6.47 -28.62
N VAL A 243 19.41 -6.88 -27.82
CA VAL A 243 18.74 -8.20 -27.97
C VAL A 243 17.55 -8.19 -28.95
N VAL A 244 17.15 -7.01 -29.43
CA VAL A 244 16.09 -6.81 -30.42
C VAL A 244 16.74 -6.65 -31.79
N ASN A 245 16.21 -7.33 -32.81
CA ASN A 245 16.67 -7.18 -34.18
C ASN A 245 16.55 -5.73 -34.66
N ALA A 246 17.48 -5.27 -35.50
CA ALA A 246 17.40 -3.96 -36.13
C ALA A 246 16.22 -3.85 -37.11
N ASP A 247 15.93 -4.94 -37.81
CA ASP A 247 14.77 -5.10 -38.70
C ASP A 247 13.83 -6.20 -38.20
N GLU A 248 12.61 -6.23 -38.75
CA GLU A 248 11.60 -7.26 -38.49
C GLU A 248 11.28 -7.44 -37.00
N PHE A 249 11.19 -6.35 -36.25
CA PHE A 249 10.71 -6.39 -34.87
C PHE A 249 9.32 -5.77 -34.76
N SER A 250 8.63 -6.08 -33.65
CA SER A 250 7.38 -5.42 -33.28
C SER A 250 7.42 -4.96 -31.83
N ALA A 251 6.66 -3.92 -31.51
CA ALA A 251 6.57 -3.36 -30.17
C ALA A 251 5.10 -3.21 -29.76
N LYS A 252 4.79 -3.57 -28.51
CA LYS A 252 3.44 -3.47 -27.95
C LYS A 252 3.48 -2.75 -26.62
N TRP A 253 2.87 -1.57 -26.57
CA TRP A 253 2.58 -0.86 -25.33
C TRP A 253 1.15 -1.16 -24.88
N THR A 254 0.98 -1.44 -23.60
CA THR A 254 -0.34 -1.63 -22.97
C THR A 254 -0.39 -0.74 -21.75
N GLY A 255 -1.52 -0.10 -21.42
CA GLY A 255 -1.53 0.82 -20.28
C GLY A 255 -2.84 1.59 -20.12
N GLN A 256 -2.80 2.61 -19.25
CA GLN A 256 -3.90 3.53 -19.02
C GLN A 256 -3.43 4.97 -19.27
N ILE A 257 -4.27 5.76 -19.94
CA ILE A 257 -4.04 7.18 -20.18
C ILE A 257 -5.06 7.97 -19.36
N GLN A 258 -4.60 8.99 -18.65
CA GLN A 258 -5.48 9.92 -17.94
C GLN A 258 -5.65 11.23 -18.73
N ALA A 259 -6.86 11.43 -19.23
CA ALA A 259 -7.29 12.70 -19.81
C ALA A 259 -7.22 13.84 -18.77
N ARG A 260 -6.69 15.01 -19.16
CA ARG A 260 -6.60 16.20 -18.29
C ARG A 260 -7.94 16.91 -18.13
N TYR A 261 -8.76 16.88 -19.17
CA TYR A 261 -10.08 17.51 -19.24
C TYR A 261 -11.11 16.53 -19.78
N THR A 262 -12.39 16.76 -19.46
CA THR A 262 -13.48 16.05 -20.13
C THR A 262 -13.72 16.66 -21.51
N GLY A 263 -13.71 15.86 -22.56
CA GLY A 263 -13.92 16.34 -23.92
C GLY A 263 -13.59 15.28 -24.97
N ALA A 264 -13.74 15.65 -26.24
CA ALA A 264 -13.24 14.84 -27.35
C ALA A 264 -11.71 14.94 -27.42
N TYR A 265 -11.06 13.79 -27.65
CA TYR A 265 -9.61 13.69 -27.82
C TYR A 265 -9.30 13.14 -29.20
N THR A 266 -8.30 13.74 -29.84
CA THR A 266 -7.69 13.21 -31.05
C THR A 266 -6.34 12.61 -30.68
N PHE A 267 -6.14 11.33 -31.02
CA PHE A 267 -4.87 10.66 -30.85
C PHE A 267 -4.12 10.66 -32.18
N HIS A 268 -2.86 11.10 -32.15
CA HIS A 268 -1.99 11.10 -33.31
C HIS A 268 -0.91 10.03 -33.11
N LEU A 269 -0.70 9.20 -34.12
CA LEU A 269 0.38 8.23 -34.16
C LEU A 269 1.21 8.47 -35.41
N THR A 270 2.51 8.61 -35.20
CA THR A 270 3.50 8.65 -36.27
C THR A 270 4.39 7.44 -36.10
N SER A 271 4.51 6.64 -37.16
CA SER A 271 5.41 5.50 -37.25
C SER A 271 5.87 5.38 -38.70
N ASP A 272 7.07 4.86 -38.89
CA ASP A 272 7.60 4.55 -40.22
C ASP A 272 6.77 3.43 -40.88
N ASN A 273 6.53 2.35 -40.12
CA ASN A 273 5.77 1.18 -40.58
C ASN A 273 4.40 1.05 -39.89
N GLY A 274 3.92 -0.19 -39.74
CA GLY A 274 2.59 -0.53 -39.21
C GLY A 274 2.35 -0.05 -37.78
N ARG A 275 1.12 0.40 -37.53
CA ARG A 275 0.65 0.92 -36.24
C ARG A 275 -0.80 0.53 -36.02
N ARG A 276 -1.18 0.34 -34.76
CA ARG A 276 -2.56 0.14 -34.34
C ARG A 276 -2.73 0.70 -32.93
N LEU A 277 -3.71 1.56 -32.74
CA LEU A 277 -4.08 2.09 -31.42
C LEU A 277 -5.40 1.46 -31.01
N TYR A 278 -5.53 1.13 -29.72
CA TYR A 278 -6.81 0.84 -29.11
C TYR A 278 -7.01 1.75 -27.91
N ILE A 279 -8.14 2.45 -27.86
CA ILE A 279 -8.56 3.25 -26.70
C ILE A 279 -9.88 2.70 -26.21
N ASN A 280 -9.95 2.30 -24.93
CA ASN A 280 -11.15 1.70 -24.34
C ASN A 280 -11.70 0.51 -25.15
N ASN A 281 -10.80 -0.35 -25.63
CA ASN A 281 -11.09 -1.52 -26.48
C ASN A 281 -11.74 -1.17 -27.83
N GLN A 282 -11.68 0.08 -28.26
CA GLN A 282 -12.09 0.54 -29.58
C GLN A 282 -10.84 0.86 -30.40
N ILE A 283 -10.85 0.47 -31.67
CA ILE A 283 -9.78 0.73 -32.63
C ILE A 283 -9.91 2.13 -33.26
#